data_AF-A0A939FHY8-F1
#
_entry.id   AF-A0A939FHY8-F1
#
_cell.length_a   1.000
_cell.length_b   1.000
_cell.length_c   1.000
_cell.angle_alpha   90.00
_cell.angle_beta   90.00
_cell.angle_gamma   90.00
#
_symmetry.space_group_name_H-M   'P 1'
#
loop_
_entity.id
_entity.type
_entity.pdbx_description
1 polymer ?
#
loop_
_entity_poly.entity_id
_entity_poly.type
_entity_poly.pdbx_seq_one_letter_code
_entity_poly.pdbx_strand_id
1 'polypeptide(L)'
;QVEAIAAALGREIPFAGISRQEARARMAVVFGAEAADAVLDVTGGDVNDELLAVRDTVSQVTGVPGRLFQQWASENAGAFR
;
A
#
# COMPACT_ATOMS: atom_id res chain seq x y z
N GLN A 1 -6.68 -0.33 -2.51
CA GLN A 1 -6.30 0.81 -1.64
C GLN A 1 -6.73 2.16 -2.21
N VAL A 2 -6.40 2.49 -3.47
CA VAL A 2 -6.78 3.76 -4.11
C VAL A 2 -8.28 4.05 -4.00
N GLU A 3 -9.14 3.04 -4.15
CA GLU A 3 -10.60 3.17 -3.96
C GLU A 3 -11.01 3.71 -2.58
N ALA A 4 -10.34 3.29 -1.50
CA ALA A 4 -10.64 3.77 -0.16
C ALA A 4 -10.25 5.26 0.02
N ILE A 5 -9.16 5.68 -0.63
CA ILE A 5 -8.74 7.08 -0.66
C ILE A 5 -9.72 7.90 -1.53
N ALA A 6 -10.10 7.39 -2.69
CA ALA A 6 -11.10 8.01 -3.57
C ALA A 6 -12.44 8.22 -2.85
N ALA A 7 -12.91 7.21 -2.13
CA ALA A 7 -14.11 7.29 -1.30
C ALA A 7 -13.97 8.35 -0.18
N ALA A 8 -12.82 8.41 0.51
CA ALA A 8 -12.55 9.40 1.53
C ALA A 8 -12.49 10.84 1.00
N LEU A 9 -12.07 11.02 -0.26
CA LEU A 9 -12.02 12.31 -0.94
C LEU A 9 -13.30 12.68 -1.68
N GLY A 10 -14.24 11.73 -1.87
CA GLY A 10 -15.46 11.94 -2.64
C GLY A 10 -15.22 12.19 -4.13
N ARG A 11 -14.10 11.70 -4.69
CA ARG A 11 -13.76 11.85 -6.12
C ARG A 11 -13.05 10.62 -6.65
N GLU A 12 -13.24 10.34 -7.94
CA GLU A 12 -12.48 9.28 -8.61
C GLU A 12 -10.99 9.62 -8.69
N ILE A 13 -10.15 8.60 -8.52
CA ILE A 13 -8.69 8.69 -8.64
C ILE A 13 -8.25 7.62 -9.64
N PRO A 14 -7.71 7.99 -10.82
CA PRO A 14 -7.21 7.01 -11.77
C PRO A 14 -5.99 6.28 -11.20
N PHE A 15 -5.93 4.97 -11.41
CA PHE A 15 -4.81 4.13 -11.03
C PHE A 15 -4.30 3.37 -12.25
N ALA A 16 -3.07 3.65 -12.66
CA ALA A 16 -2.44 3.05 -13.82
C ALA A 16 -1.12 2.39 -13.41
N GLY A 17 -0.90 1.16 -13.90
CA GLY A 17 0.37 0.47 -13.75
C GLY A 17 1.48 1.17 -14.54
N ILE A 18 2.70 1.06 -14.02
CA ILE A 18 3.93 1.46 -14.71
C ILE A 18 4.86 0.25 -14.82
N SER A 19 5.84 0.31 -15.70
CA SER A 19 6.83 -0.75 -15.80
C SER A 19 7.69 -0.85 -14.54
N ARG A 20 8.21 -2.04 -14.27
CA ARG A 20 9.17 -2.27 -13.18
C ARG A 20 10.39 -1.35 -13.29
N GLN A 21 10.87 -1.08 -14.51
CA GLN A 21 12.03 -0.21 -14.74
C GLN A 21 11.72 1.24 -14.34
N GLU A 22 10.55 1.77 -14.73
CA GLU A 22 10.10 3.11 -14.35
C GLU A 22 9.90 3.22 -12.84
N ALA A 23 9.30 2.22 -12.21
CA ALA A 23 9.14 2.17 -10.75
C ALA A 23 10.50 2.16 -10.04
N ARG A 24 11.42 1.30 -10.47
CA ARG A 24 12.77 1.18 -9.89
C ARG A 24 13.53 2.50 -9.96
N ALA A 25 13.52 3.16 -11.12
CA ALA A 25 14.23 4.41 -11.32
C ALA A 25 13.77 5.50 -10.34
N ARG A 26 12.45 5.58 -10.09
CA ARG A 26 11.87 6.54 -9.14
C ARG A 26 12.17 6.16 -7.68
N MET A 27 12.04 4.88 -7.35
CA MET A 27 12.27 4.36 -6.00
C MET A 27 13.74 4.48 -5.56
N ALA A 28 14.69 4.26 -6.46
CA ALA A 28 16.12 4.32 -6.15
C ALA A 28 16.57 5.72 -5.68
N VAL A 29 15.88 6.79 -6.10
CA VAL A 29 16.14 8.17 -5.63
C VAL A 29 15.85 8.33 -4.14
N VAL A 30 14.83 7.62 -3.64
CA VAL A 30 14.35 7.76 -2.25
C VAL A 30 14.94 6.68 -1.35
N PHE A 31 14.99 5.43 -1.81
CA PHE A 31 15.40 4.27 -1.01
C PHE A 31 16.84 3.84 -1.25
N GLY A 32 17.48 4.27 -2.35
CA GLY A 32 18.71 3.65 -2.85
C GLY A 32 18.43 2.44 -3.74
N ALA A 33 19.43 2.04 -4.54
CA ALA A 33 19.26 1.06 -5.60
C ALA A 33 18.91 -0.35 -5.10
N GLU A 34 19.55 -0.81 -4.02
CA GLU A 34 19.33 -2.14 -3.45
C GLU A 34 17.95 -2.26 -2.79
N ALA A 35 17.57 -1.25 -2.00
CA ALA A 35 16.25 -1.24 -1.37
C ALA A 35 15.11 -1.11 -2.39
N ALA A 36 15.32 -0.38 -3.48
CA ALA A 36 14.35 -0.31 -4.57
C ALA A 36 14.10 -1.69 -5.21
N ASP A 37 15.15 -2.51 -5.37
CA ASP A 37 15.00 -3.88 -5.86
C ASP A 37 14.26 -4.76 -4.88
N ALA A 38 14.66 -4.74 -3.61
CA ALA A 38 14.02 -5.55 -2.58
C ALA A 38 12.51 -5.25 -2.47
N VAL A 39 12.11 -3.97 -2.54
CA VAL A 39 10.70 -3.58 -2.56
C VAL A 39 9.98 -4.13 -3.79
N LEU A 40 10.59 -4.01 -4.98
CA LEU A 40 9.97 -4.48 -6.22
C LEU A 40 9.94 -5.99 -6.34
N ASP A 41 10.85 -6.73 -5.69
CA ASP A 41 10.80 -8.19 -5.63
C ASP A 41 9.56 -8.69 -4.89
N VAL A 42 9.11 -7.93 -3.88
CA VAL A 42 7.89 -8.25 -3.13
C VAL A 42 6.63 -7.69 -3.79
N THR A 43 6.69 -6.47 -4.32
CA THR A 43 5.50 -5.71 -4.74
C THR A 43 5.27 -5.66 -6.25
N GLY A 44 6.29 -5.98 -7.05
CA GLY A 44 6.28 -5.84 -8.51
C GLY A 44 6.06 -7.14 -9.27
N GLY A 45 5.83 -8.26 -8.59
CA GLY A 45 5.51 -9.57 -9.16
C GLY A 45 4.11 -10.04 -8.82
N ASP A 46 3.81 -11.29 -9.16
CA ASP A 46 2.54 -11.93 -8.80
C ASP A 46 2.43 -12.09 -7.27
N VAL A 47 1.25 -11.81 -6.74
CA VAL A 47 0.95 -12.05 -5.31
C VAL A 47 0.90 -13.55 -5.03
N ASN A 48 1.28 -13.92 -3.81
CA ASN A 48 1.17 -15.29 -3.33
C ASN A 48 0.28 -15.35 -2.06
N ASP A 49 -0.11 -16.56 -1.66
CA ASP A 49 -0.99 -16.77 -0.51
C ASP A 49 -0.41 -16.22 0.79
N GLU A 50 0.92 -16.24 0.94
CA GLU A 50 1.59 -15.70 2.13
C GLU A 50 1.47 -14.17 2.21
N LEU A 51 1.62 -13.46 1.08
CA LEU A 51 1.45 -12.01 1.01
C LEU A 51 -0.01 -11.59 1.20
N LEU A 52 -0.96 -12.43 0.80
CA LEU A 52 -2.39 -12.17 0.95
C LEU A 52 -2.95 -12.57 2.32
N ALA A 53 -2.20 -13.34 3.11
CA ALA A 53 -2.67 -13.88 4.38
C ALA A 53 -3.01 -12.77 5.38
N VAL A 54 -4.29 -12.67 5.75
CA VAL A 54 -4.74 -11.81 6.85
C VAL A 54 -4.57 -12.55 8.16
N ARG A 55 -3.73 -12.01 9.04
CA ARG A 55 -3.46 -12.59 10.38
C ARG A 55 -4.20 -11.82 11.46
N ASP A 56 -4.59 -12.52 12.51
CA ASP A 56 -5.28 -11.96 13.69
C ASP A 56 -4.31 -11.46 14.77
N THR A 57 -3.00 -11.37 14.46
CA THR A 57 -1.92 -11.07 15.41
C THR A 57 -2.18 -9.78 16.20
N VAL A 58 -2.74 -8.75 15.57
CA VAL A 58 -3.09 -7.50 16.26
C VAL A 58 -4.13 -7.74 17.35
N SER A 59 -5.21 -8.47 17.02
CA SER A 59 -6.27 -8.83 17.98
C SER A 59 -5.73 -9.69 19.11
N GLN A 60 -4.87 -10.66 18.81
CA GLN A 60 -4.25 -11.55 19.79
C GLN A 60 -3.37 -10.80 20.79
N VAL A 61 -2.58 -9.83 20.33
CA VAL A 61 -1.63 -9.09 21.17
C VAL A 61 -2.30 -7.94 21.92
N THR A 62 -3.24 -7.24 21.29
CA THR A 62 -3.80 -5.98 21.83
C THR A 62 -5.22 -6.10 22.37
N GLY A 63 -5.92 -7.22 22.12
CA GLY A 63 -7.32 -7.43 22.50
C GLY A 63 -8.34 -6.65 21.66
N VAL A 64 -7.90 -5.88 20.65
CA VAL A 64 -8.77 -5.10 19.76
C VAL A 64 -8.46 -5.43 18.28
N PRO A 65 -9.46 -5.41 17.39
CA PRO A 65 -9.24 -5.72 15.97
C PRO A 65 -8.28 -4.74 15.31
N GLY A 66 -7.50 -5.24 14.35
CA GLY A 66 -6.68 -4.39 13.48
C GLY A 66 -7.54 -3.37 12.73
N ARG A 67 -7.05 -2.13 12.65
CA ARG A 67 -7.75 -1.05 11.95
C ARG A 67 -7.85 -1.34 10.46
N LEU A 68 -9.03 -1.14 9.89
CA LEU A 68 -9.25 -1.24 8.44
C LEU A 68 -8.58 -0.07 7.71
N PHE A 69 -8.06 -0.33 6.51
CA PHE A 69 -7.47 0.73 5.68
C PHE A 69 -8.47 1.83 5.31
N GLN A 70 -9.76 1.50 5.16
CA GLN A 70 -10.81 2.49 4.90
C GLN A 70 -10.96 3.51 6.04
N GLN A 71 -10.91 3.04 7.29
CA GLN A 71 -10.95 3.92 8.45
C GLN A 71 -9.73 4.84 8.46
N TRP A 72 -8.53 4.29 8.25
CA TRP A 72 -7.30 5.09 8.17
C TRP A 72 -7.38 6.15 7.05
N ALA A 73 -7.90 5.79 5.88
CA ALA A 73 -8.03 6.71 4.75
C ALA A 73 -8.97 7.89 5.07
N SER A 74 -10.08 7.63 5.76
CA SER A 74 -11.01 8.67 6.22
C SER A 74 -10.34 9.62 7.23
N GLU A 75 -9.65 9.06 8.23
CA GLU A 75 -8.95 9.82 9.28
C GLU A 75 -7.82 10.69 8.70
N ASN A 76 -7.18 10.26 7.62
CA ASN A 76 -6.00 10.91 7.02
C ASN A 76 -6.31 11.63 5.70
N ALA A 77 -7.58 11.79 5.32
CA ALA A 77 -7.98 12.38 4.04
C ALA A 77 -7.38 13.78 3.79
N GLY A 78 -7.10 14.53 4.87
CA GLY A 78 -6.46 15.84 4.80
C GLY A 78 -5.06 15.86 4.17
N ALA A 79 -4.33 14.74 4.18
CA ALA A 79 -3.01 14.64 3.55
C ALA A 79 -3.07 14.51 2.01
N PHE A 80 -4.27 14.29 1.45
CA PHE A 80 -4.50 14.03 0.02
C PHE A 80 -5.38 15.08 -0.67
N ARG A 81 -5.70 16.18 0.03
CA ARG A 81 -6.35 17.36 -0.56
C ARG A 81 -5.31 18.26 -1.22
#